data_AF-A0A1M6ZKM7-F1
#
_entry.id   AF-A0A1M6ZKM7-F1
#
_cell.length_a   1.000
_cell.length_b   1.000
_cell.length_c   1.000
_cell.angle_alpha   90.00
_cell.angle_beta   90.00
_cell.angle_gamma   90.00
#
_symmetry.space_group_name_H-M   'P 1'
#
loop_
_entity.id
_entity.type
_entity.pdbx_description
1 polymer ?
#
loop_
_entity_poly.entity_id
_entity_poly.type
_entity_poly.pdbx_seq_one_letter_code
_entity_poly.pdbx_strand_id
1 'polypeptide(L)'
;MKIRSLLLALTLSIGLFATSCSNDDNEGETLVPLEGKWDLSKTGTVVGGTEQLIDAPENQSGCNKDYLELKLDNTAHVGDYSTTACALTVQSGIYSRSHNNLTTVINGVTKTQDIVNLTLKELKVKDAAGIITVYTR
;
A
#
# COMPACT_ATOMS: atom_id res chain seq x y z
N MET A 1 5.56 -62.59 47.04
CA MET A 1 6.30 -61.69 46.13
C MET A 1 5.28 -60.96 45.27
N LYS A 2 5.07 -59.65 45.46
CA LYS A 2 4.31 -58.81 44.53
C LYS A 2 4.92 -57.41 44.52
N ILE A 3 5.54 -57.13 43.37
CA ILE A 3 6.29 -55.95 42.94
C ILE A 3 5.32 -54.75 42.89
N ARG A 4 5.58 -53.73 43.72
CA ARG A 4 6.17 -52.40 43.39
C ARG A 4 5.49 -51.62 42.26
N SER A 5 5.36 -50.33 42.58
CA SER A 5 5.69 -49.18 41.74
C SER A 5 4.50 -48.39 41.19
N LEU A 6 4.26 -47.27 41.89
CA LEU A 6 4.02 -45.93 41.34
C LEU A 6 3.77 -45.88 39.83
N LEU A 7 2.54 -45.53 39.45
CA LEU A 7 2.29 -44.83 38.18
C LEU A 7 1.96 -43.38 38.52
N LEU A 8 2.91 -42.54 38.12
CA LEU A 8 3.02 -41.12 38.28
C LEU A 8 1.90 -40.43 37.48
N ALA A 9 1.15 -39.57 38.15
CA ALA A 9 0.17 -38.69 37.54
C ALA A 9 0.86 -37.69 36.60
N LEU A 10 0.56 -37.76 35.31
CA LEU A 10 0.96 -36.75 34.33
C LEU A 10 -0.28 -35.91 33.98
N THR A 11 -0.60 -34.94 34.84
CA THR A 11 -1.53 -33.87 34.49
C THR A 11 -0.79 -32.89 33.58
N LEU A 12 -1.09 -32.93 32.29
CA LEU A 12 -0.55 -32.02 31.30
C LEU A 12 -1.14 -30.62 31.56
N SER A 13 -0.31 -29.74 32.11
CA SER A 13 -0.64 -28.33 32.35
C SER A 13 -0.99 -27.67 31.03
N ILE A 14 -2.25 -27.23 30.90
CA ILE A 14 -2.69 -26.39 29.80
C ILE A 14 -1.89 -25.08 29.90
N GLY A 15 -1.03 -24.84 28.92
CA GLY A 15 -0.30 -23.59 28.78
C GLY A 15 -1.30 -22.45 28.60
N LEU A 16 -1.43 -21.60 29.62
CA LEU A 16 -2.06 -20.30 29.45
C LEU A 16 -1.16 -19.47 28.54
N PHE A 17 -1.50 -19.42 27.25
CA PHE A 17 -1.06 -18.34 26.39
C PHE A 17 -1.84 -17.08 26.81
N ALA A 18 -1.38 -16.44 27.88
CA ALA A 18 -1.73 -15.04 28.12
C ALA A 18 -1.02 -14.22 27.03
N THR A 19 -1.69 -14.03 25.90
CA THR A 19 -1.32 -12.98 24.97
C THR A 19 -1.49 -11.67 25.72
N SER A 20 -0.39 -11.11 26.20
CA SER A 20 -0.32 -9.73 26.65
C SER A 20 -0.63 -8.86 25.44
N CYS A 21 -1.90 -8.51 25.25
CA CYS A 21 -2.24 -7.29 24.53
C CYS A 21 -1.66 -6.16 25.36
N SER A 22 -0.46 -5.72 25.00
CA SER A 22 0.02 -4.40 25.35
C SER A 22 -1.11 -3.43 25.02
N ASN A 23 -1.57 -2.68 26.02
CA ASN A 23 -2.35 -1.47 25.80
C ASN A 23 -1.50 -0.59 24.90
N ASP A 24 -1.81 -0.59 23.61
CA ASP A 24 -1.42 0.47 22.71
C ASP A 24 -2.74 0.98 22.15
N ASP A 25 -3.04 2.22 22.52
CA ASP A 25 -4.27 2.93 22.20
C ASP A 25 -4.36 3.10 20.67
N ASN A 26 -4.81 2.05 19.97
CA ASN A 26 -5.40 2.21 18.65
C ASN A 26 -6.83 2.68 18.86
N GLU A 27 -6.96 3.97 19.17
CA GLU A 27 -8.12 4.73 18.75
C GLU A 27 -8.39 4.32 17.30
N GLY A 28 -9.60 3.84 17.04
CA GLY A 28 -10.02 3.34 15.74
C GLY A 28 -9.99 4.48 14.73
N GLU A 29 -8.80 4.82 14.24
CA GLU A 29 -8.56 5.63 13.07
C GLU A 29 -9.37 4.97 11.97
N THR A 30 -10.41 5.67 11.51
CA THR A 30 -11.13 5.25 10.30
C THR A 30 -10.15 5.43 9.16
N LEU A 31 -9.33 4.41 8.91
CA LEU A 31 -8.34 4.41 7.85
C LEU A 31 -9.12 4.56 6.53
N VAL A 32 -8.93 5.70 5.88
CA VAL A 32 -9.39 5.91 4.51
C VAL A 32 -8.90 4.71 3.68
N PRO A 33 -9.80 4.00 2.97
CA PRO A 33 -9.42 2.84 2.19
C PRO A 33 -8.44 3.27 1.10
N LEU A 34 -7.30 2.58 1.04
CA LEU A 34 -6.28 2.78 0.02
C LEU A 34 -6.75 2.20 -1.32
N GLU A 35 -7.61 1.20 -1.26
CA GLU A 35 -8.21 0.54 -2.39
C GLU A 35 -9.01 1.52 -3.26
N GLY A 36 -8.94 1.30 -4.56
CA GLY A 36 -9.61 2.11 -5.56
C GLY A 36 -8.74 2.35 -6.78
N LYS A 37 -9.35 3.00 -7.76
CA LYS A 37 -8.68 3.50 -8.95
C LYS A 37 -8.28 4.95 -8.70
N TRP A 38 -7.01 5.25 -8.92
CA TRP A 38 -6.37 6.53 -8.64
C TRP A 38 -5.75 7.06 -9.93
N ASP A 39 -6.32 8.12 -10.48
CA ASP A 39 -5.84 8.75 -11.71
C ASP A 39 -4.63 9.64 -11.41
N LEU A 40 -3.54 9.43 -12.13
CA LEU A 40 -2.31 10.21 -12.04
C LEU A 40 -2.64 11.67 -12.32
N SER A 41 -2.30 12.56 -11.39
CA SER A 41 -2.64 13.98 -11.49
C SER A 41 -1.40 14.83 -11.65
N LYS A 42 -0.44 14.68 -10.73
CA LYS A 42 0.75 15.53 -10.66
C LYS A 42 2.00 14.75 -10.29
N THR A 43 3.15 15.30 -10.66
CA THR A 43 4.47 14.86 -10.20
C THR A 43 5.30 16.05 -9.75
N GLY A 44 6.31 15.84 -8.93
CA GLY A 44 7.16 16.93 -8.47
C GLY A 44 8.15 16.55 -7.39
N THR A 45 8.74 17.56 -6.76
CA THR A 45 9.73 17.40 -5.68
C THR A 45 9.55 18.47 -4.61
N VAL A 46 10.33 18.39 -3.53
CA VAL A 46 10.39 19.44 -2.51
C VAL A 46 11.63 20.30 -2.75
N VAL A 47 11.45 21.60 -2.94
CA VAL A 47 12.53 22.58 -3.07
C VAL A 47 12.40 23.61 -1.96
N GLY A 48 13.42 23.74 -1.11
CA GLY A 48 13.39 24.70 0.01
C GLY A 48 12.25 24.44 1.00
N GLY A 49 11.86 23.19 1.22
CA GLY A 49 10.75 22.81 2.11
C GLY A 49 9.35 23.00 1.51
N THR A 50 9.24 23.47 0.27
CA THR A 50 7.96 23.66 -0.42
C THR A 50 7.80 22.63 -1.54
N GLU A 51 6.63 21.98 -1.62
CA GLU A 51 6.29 21.11 -2.74
C GLU A 51 6.19 21.92 -4.04
N GLN A 52 6.90 21.50 -5.07
CA GLN A 52 6.83 22.02 -6.43
C GLN A 52 6.20 20.95 -7.31
N LEU A 53 4.89 21.04 -7.51
CA LEU A 53 4.10 20.05 -8.26
C LEU A 53 3.71 20.62 -9.63
N ILE A 54 3.91 19.83 -10.67
CA ILE A 54 3.46 20.09 -12.03
C ILE A 54 2.45 19.03 -12.45
N ASP A 55 1.62 19.33 -13.44
CA ASP A 55 0.77 18.33 -14.07
C ASP A 55 1.65 17.19 -14.61
N ALA A 56 1.20 15.95 -14.39
CA ALA A 56 1.99 14.79 -14.77
C ALA A 56 2.19 14.75 -16.29
N PRO A 57 3.43 14.82 -16.80
CA PRO A 57 3.72 14.90 -18.23
C PRO A 57 3.31 13.65 -19.01
N GLU A 58 3.09 12.54 -18.31
CA GLU A 58 2.57 11.27 -18.85
C GLU A 58 1.12 11.41 -19.32
N ASN A 59 0.34 12.31 -18.70
CA ASN A 59 -1.05 12.54 -19.09
C ASN A 59 -1.15 13.33 -20.40
N GLN A 60 -1.55 12.67 -21.47
CA GLN A 60 -1.81 13.34 -22.74
C GLN A 60 -3.14 14.11 -22.73
N SER A 61 -3.10 15.35 -23.22
CA SER A 61 -4.30 16.14 -23.49
C SER A 61 -5.24 15.43 -24.47
N GLY A 62 -6.51 15.30 -24.10
CA GLY A 62 -7.53 14.62 -24.89
C GLY A 62 -7.66 13.11 -24.63
N CYS A 63 -6.75 12.52 -23.86
CA CYS A 63 -6.87 11.14 -23.38
C CYS A 63 -7.38 11.10 -21.94
N ASN A 64 -7.81 9.92 -21.51
CA ASN A 64 -7.92 9.63 -20.08
C ASN A 64 -6.53 9.69 -19.43
N LYS A 65 -6.50 9.94 -18.13
CA LYS A 65 -5.27 9.96 -17.34
C LYS A 65 -4.77 8.54 -17.10
N ASP A 66 -3.46 8.41 -16.96
CA ASP A 66 -2.84 7.20 -16.45
C ASP A 66 -3.34 6.92 -15.04
N TYR A 67 -3.29 5.66 -14.59
CA TYR A 67 -3.84 5.31 -13.29
C TYR A 67 -3.08 4.20 -12.56
N LEU A 68 -3.21 4.22 -11.24
CA LEU A 68 -2.92 3.12 -10.35
C LEU A 68 -4.23 2.60 -9.76
N GLU A 69 -4.55 1.33 -9.98
CA GLU A 69 -5.69 0.66 -9.35
C GLU A 69 -5.21 -0.35 -8.32
N LEU A 70 -5.68 -0.20 -7.08
CA LEU A 70 -5.37 -1.07 -5.95
C LEU A 70 -6.65 -1.80 -5.54
N LYS A 71 -6.66 -3.12 -5.66
CA LYS A 71 -7.84 -3.97 -5.41
C LYS A 71 -7.79 -4.62 -4.03
N LEU A 72 -8.97 -4.91 -3.48
CA LEU A 72 -9.14 -5.58 -2.18
C LEU A 72 -8.43 -6.94 -2.05
N ASP A 73 -8.10 -7.59 -3.17
CA ASP A 73 -7.38 -8.86 -3.22
C ASP A 73 -5.84 -8.69 -3.29
N ASN A 74 -5.34 -7.49 -3.01
CA ASN A 74 -3.93 -7.08 -3.13
C ASN A 74 -3.38 -7.06 -4.56
N THR A 75 -4.23 -7.14 -5.58
CA THR A 75 -3.82 -6.92 -6.96
C THR A 75 -3.62 -5.43 -7.23
N ALA A 76 -2.56 -5.09 -7.95
CA ALA A 76 -2.33 -3.75 -8.48
C ALA A 76 -2.39 -3.77 -10.01
N HIS A 77 -3.01 -2.75 -10.61
CA HIS A 77 -2.94 -2.48 -12.04
C HIS A 77 -2.39 -1.08 -12.29
N VAL A 78 -1.47 -0.95 -13.23
CA VAL A 78 -0.99 0.32 -13.75
C VAL A 78 -1.51 0.46 -15.17
N GLY A 79 -2.32 1.46 -15.42
CA GLY A 79 -2.84 1.78 -16.75
C GLY A 79 -2.11 2.99 -17.34
N ASP A 80 -1.61 2.82 -18.55
CA ASP A 80 -0.89 3.82 -19.34
C ASP A 80 -1.67 4.07 -20.64
N TYR A 81 -2.09 5.32 -20.88
CA TYR A 81 -2.72 5.73 -22.12
C TYR A 81 -1.69 6.30 -23.08
N SER A 82 -1.49 5.62 -24.22
CA SER A 82 -0.51 6.02 -25.23
C SER A 82 -0.71 7.45 -25.73
N THR A 83 0.41 8.16 -25.88
CA THR A 83 0.50 9.57 -26.28
C THR A 83 0.09 9.87 -27.73
N THR A 84 -0.33 8.88 -28.52
CA THR A 84 -0.69 9.08 -29.95
C THR A 84 -2.10 8.60 -30.27
N ALA A 85 -2.62 7.60 -29.56
CA ALA A 85 -3.91 6.97 -29.89
C ALA A 85 -4.85 6.82 -28.67
N CYS A 86 -4.47 7.34 -27.50
CA CYS A 86 -5.15 7.07 -26.24
C CYS A 86 -5.38 5.56 -26.01
N ALA A 87 -4.48 4.72 -26.53
CA ALA A 87 -4.61 3.27 -26.41
C ALA A 87 -4.12 2.85 -25.02
N LEU A 88 -4.97 2.16 -24.28
CA LEU A 88 -4.65 1.71 -22.92
C LEU A 88 -3.78 0.46 -22.94
N THR A 89 -2.64 0.52 -22.25
CA THR A 89 -1.85 -0.63 -21.84
C THR A 89 -2.02 -0.82 -20.33
N VAL A 90 -2.33 -2.05 -19.90
CA VAL A 90 -2.44 -2.38 -18.47
C VAL A 90 -1.36 -3.37 -18.08
N GLN A 91 -0.61 -3.03 -17.04
CA GLN A 91 0.33 -3.94 -16.39
C GLN A 91 -0.23 -4.34 -15.03
N SER A 92 -0.22 -5.63 -14.74
CA SER A 92 -0.72 -6.17 -13.48
C SER A 92 0.42 -6.62 -12.57
N GLY A 93 0.16 -6.60 -11.27
CA GLY A 93 1.05 -7.13 -10.27
C GLY A 93 0.36 -7.15 -8.92
N ILE A 94 1.14 -7.00 -7.86
CA ILE A 94 0.64 -7.00 -6.49
C ILE A 94 1.05 -5.73 -5.75
N TYR A 95 0.32 -5.41 -4.70
CA TYR A 95 0.75 -4.41 -3.74
C TYR A 95 0.61 -4.89 -2.31
N SER A 96 1.32 -4.22 -1.41
CA SER A 96 1.12 -4.32 0.03
C SER A 96 1.21 -2.94 0.65
N ARG A 97 0.51 -2.78 1.77
CA ARG A 97 0.62 -1.61 2.64
C ARG A 97 1.15 -2.06 3.99
N SER A 98 2.18 -1.37 4.48
CA SER A 98 2.63 -1.47 5.86
C SER A 98 2.75 -0.08 6.43
N HIS A 99 1.94 0.25 7.44
CA HIS A 99 1.82 1.61 7.98
C HIS A 99 1.55 2.64 6.87
N ASN A 100 2.49 3.55 6.66
CA ASN A 100 2.46 4.58 5.62
C ASN A 100 3.35 4.23 4.42
N ASN A 101 3.72 2.98 4.22
CA ASN A 101 4.44 2.55 3.02
C ASN A 101 3.54 1.76 2.09
N LEU A 102 3.48 2.20 0.83
CA LEU A 102 2.92 1.46 -0.28
C LEU A 102 4.07 0.78 -1.04
N THR A 103 4.02 -0.54 -1.12
CA THR A 103 4.94 -1.31 -1.97
C THR A 103 4.16 -1.94 -3.11
N THR A 104 4.59 -1.70 -4.35
CA THR A 104 4.05 -2.35 -5.55
C THR A 104 5.11 -3.23 -6.19
N VAL A 105 4.71 -4.38 -6.71
CA VAL A 105 5.55 -5.23 -7.56
C VAL A 105 4.83 -5.40 -8.89
N ILE A 106 5.26 -4.66 -9.91
CA ILE A 106 4.67 -4.67 -11.26
C ILE A 106 5.75 -5.16 -12.23
N ASN A 107 5.45 -6.18 -13.03
CA ASN A 107 6.41 -6.77 -13.98
C ASN A 107 7.78 -7.13 -13.35
N GLY A 108 7.78 -7.60 -12.10
CA GLY A 108 8.98 -7.98 -11.35
C GLY A 108 9.78 -6.80 -10.79
N VAL A 109 9.35 -5.56 -11.01
CA VAL A 109 9.97 -4.35 -10.45
C VAL A 109 9.26 -3.98 -9.15
N THR A 110 10.02 -3.97 -8.05
CA THR A 110 9.55 -3.52 -6.74
C THR A 110 9.76 -2.02 -6.60
N LYS A 111 8.70 -1.30 -6.21
CA LYS A 111 8.74 0.12 -5.85
C LYS A 111 8.08 0.29 -4.49
N THR A 112 8.81 0.89 -3.55
CA THR A 112 8.28 1.26 -2.23
C THR A 112 8.25 2.79 -2.13
N GLN A 113 7.11 3.33 -1.69
CA GLN A 113 6.88 4.77 -1.54
C GLN A 113 6.22 5.06 -0.20
N ASP A 114 6.53 6.22 0.37
CA ASP A 114 5.84 6.77 1.53
C ASP A 114 4.50 7.36 1.08
N ILE A 115 3.40 6.96 1.70
CA ILE A 115 2.10 7.62 1.63
C ILE A 115 2.20 8.87 2.50
N VAL A 116 2.26 10.04 1.85
CA VAL A 116 2.40 11.34 2.51
C VAL A 116 1.05 12.03 2.72
N ASN A 117 0.03 11.68 1.92
CA ASN A 117 -1.35 12.07 2.14
C ASN A 117 -2.29 10.99 1.60
N LEU A 118 -3.35 10.67 2.34
CA LEU A 118 -4.39 9.76 1.92
C LEU A 118 -5.74 10.28 2.38
N THR A 119 -6.60 10.62 1.42
CA THR A 119 -7.97 11.07 1.65
C THR A 119 -8.93 10.34 0.73
N LEU A 120 -10.23 10.56 0.85
CA LEU A 120 -11.20 9.96 -0.07
C LEU A 120 -10.99 10.37 -1.54
N LYS A 121 -10.22 11.43 -1.83
CA LYS A 121 -10.04 12.00 -3.18
C LYS A 121 -8.58 12.13 -3.62
N GLU A 122 -7.63 11.88 -2.73
CA GLU A 122 -6.21 12.05 -3.02
C GLU A 122 -5.40 10.90 -2.41
N LEU A 123 -4.51 10.34 -3.22
CA LEU A 123 -3.38 9.52 -2.79
C LEU A 123 -2.10 10.24 -3.22
N LYS A 124 -1.33 10.72 -2.25
CA LYS A 124 -0.03 11.33 -2.49
C LYS A 124 1.06 10.42 -1.93
N VAL A 125 2.01 10.06 -2.79
CA VAL A 125 3.13 9.19 -2.43
C VAL A 125 4.47 9.86 -2.75
N LYS A 126 5.52 9.50 -2.02
CA LYS A 126 6.89 9.98 -2.22
C LYS A 126 7.86 8.81 -2.28
N ASP A 127 8.72 8.75 -3.30
CA ASP A 127 9.74 7.70 -3.39
C ASP A 127 11.04 8.06 -2.65
N ALA A 128 11.98 7.12 -2.62
CA ALA A 128 13.28 7.29 -1.97
C ALA A 128 14.16 8.38 -2.62
N ALA A 129 13.90 8.75 -3.87
CA ALA A 129 14.56 9.85 -4.55
C ALA A 129 13.91 11.22 -4.24
N GLY A 130 12.83 11.23 -3.47
CA GLY A 130 12.08 12.43 -3.11
C GLY A 130 11.10 12.89 -4.19
N ILE A 131 10.83 12.07 -5.21
CA ILE A 131 9.80 12.36 -6.20
C ILE A 131 8.44 12.12 -5.57
N ILE A 132 7.59 13.15 -5.64
CA ILE A 132 6.20 13.11 -5.20
C ILE A 132 5.32 12.77 -6.41
N THR A 133 4.43 11.80 -6.24
CA THR A 133 3.37 11.49 -7.20
C THR A 133 2.02 11.71 -6.53
N VAL A 134 1.15 12.48 -7.16
CA VAL A 134 -0.21 12.75 -6.70
C VAL A 134 -1.18 12.06 -7.62
N TYR A 135 -2.07 11.26 -7.04
CA TYR A 135 -3.21 10.68 -7.72
C TYR A 135 -4.51 11.21 -7.13
N THR A 136 -5.55 11.24 -7.95
CA THR A 136 -6.89 11.73 -7.58
C THR A 136 -7.99 10.77 -8.05
N ARG A 137 -9.16 10.82 -7.43
CA ARG A 137 -10.36 10.09 -7.86
C ARG A 137 -11.63 10.90 -7.63
#